data_AF-A0A4R8X688-F1
#
_entry.id   AF-A0A4R8X688-F1
#
_cell.length_a   1.000
_cell.length_b   1.000
_cell.length_c   1.000
_cell.angle_alpha   90.00
_cell.angle_beta   90.00
_cell.angle_gamma   90.00
#
_symmetry.space_group_name_H-M   'P 1'
#
loop_
_entity.id
_entity.type
_entity.pdbx_description
1 polymer ?
#
loop_
_entity_poly.entity_id
_entity_poly.type
_entity_poly.pdbx_seq_one_letter_code
_entity_poly.pdbx_strand_id
1 'polypeptide(L)'
;MELLAPYRTEINGTRRALQKDADAMGIPLEQYWNMVVADWDEAGTMRARWLPRAWRDGRAIYRLNYPSGWWVDITSTNTLTALSEHLDDELAGLGVIGGLTVAHVTGEDRAITATIAGWLRDTVTLFDGTQPLGVRFISKHGHPAGGTGTCWAYWMRATDAGLDEPVEITDETAIQESDVDLKKAQAFCKIQTR
;
A
#
# COMPACT_ATOMS: atom_id res chain seq x y z
N MET A 1 -2.89 3.81 -4.63
CA MET A 1 -3.40 3.27 -5.93
C MET A 1 -3.66 1.76 -5.88
N GLU A 2 -2.96 1.02 -5.01
CA GLU A 2 -3.22 -0.39 -4.64
C GLU A 2 -4.67 -0.70 -4.23
N LEU A 3 -5.30 0.15 -3.39
CA LEU A 3 -6.67 -0.05 -2.91
C LEU A 3 -7.75 -0.03 -4.00
N LEU A 4 -7.42 0.50 -5.17
CA LEU A 4 -8.29 0.51 -6.35
C LEU A 4 -7.87 -0.54 -7.39
N ALA A 5 -6.75 -1.25 -7.18
CA ALA A 5 -6.21 -2.22 -8.13
C ALA A 5 -7.23 -3.28 -8.56
N PRO A 6 -8.09 -3.84 -7.67
CA PRO A 6 -9.14 -4.77 -8.08
C PRO A 6 -10.18 -4.14 -9.04
N TYR A 7 -10.33 -2.82 -9.02
CA TYR A 7 -11.27 -2.06 -9.83
C TYR A 7 -10.61 -1.40 -11.05
N ARG A 8 -9.27 -1.45 -11.15
CA ARG A 8 -8.52 -0.92 -12.29
C ARG A 8 -8.66 -1.87 -13.47
N THR A 9 -9.58 -1.56 -14.36
CA THR A 9 -9.54 -2.13 -15.71
C THR A 9 -8.50 -1.34 -16.50
N GLU A 10 -7.29 -1.89 -16.70
CA GLU A 10 -6.54 -1.55 -17.91
C GLU A 10 -7.34 -2.13 -19.08
N ILE A 11 -8.34 -1.38 -19.55
CA ILE A 11 -9.33 -1.84 -20.51
C ILE A 11 -8.66 -2.46 -21.74
N ASN A 12 -7.48 -2.00 -22.16
CA ASN A 12 -6.74 -2.57 -23.27
C ASN A 12 -5.94 -3.84 -22.92
N GLY A 13 -5.43 -3.97 -21.69
CA GLY A 13 -4.71 -5.16 -21.22
C GLY A 13 -5.67 -6.31 -20.90
N THR A 14 -6.76 -6.02 -20.19
CA THR A 14 -7.80 -7.01 -19.87
C THR A 14 -8.58 -7.45 -21.10
N ARG A 15 -8.88 -6.53 -22.04
CA ARG A 15 -9.45 -6.90 -23.36
C ARG A 15 -8.53 -7.87 -24.11
N ARG A 16 -7.22 -7.61 -24.12
CA ARG A 16 -6.24 -8.53 -24.73
C ARG A 16 -6.16 -9.87 -24.00
N ALA A 17 -6.30 -9.90 -22.68
CA ALA A 17 -6.32 -11.15 -21.91
C ALA A 17 -7.53 -12.02 -22.25
N LEU A 18 -8.69 -11.40 -22.49
CA LEU A 18 -9.94 -12.08 -22.88
C LEU A 18 -10.00 -12.45 -24.38
N GLN A 19 -9.02 -11.98 -25.19
CA GLN A 19 -8.98 -12.28 -26.63
C GLN A 19 -8.90 -13.78 -26.89
N LYS A 20 -8.10 -14.51 -26.09
CA LYS A 20 -7.96 -15.95 -26.23
C LYS A 20 -9.29 -16.70 -26.04
N ASP A 21 -10.09 -16.24 -25.08
CA ASP A 21 -11.39 -16.85 -24.78
C ASP A 21 -12.45 -16.46 -25.82
N ALA A 22 -12.42 -15.21 -26.29
CA ALA A 22 -13.25 -14.75 -27.41
C ALA A 22 -12.96 -15.53 -28.70
N ASP A 23 -11.68 -15.74 -29.02
CA ASP A 23 -11.23 -16.52 -30.18
C ASP A 23 -11.66 -17.99 -30.06
N ALA A 24 -11.54 -18.58 -28.86
CA ALA A 24 -11.99 -19.95 -28.59
C ALA A 24 -13.51 -20.11 -28.74
N MET A 25 -14.29 -19.08 -28.42
CA MET A 25 -15.74 -19.04 -28.63
C MET A 25 -16.15 -18.63 -30.06
N GLY A 26 -15.19 -18.20 -30.89
CA GLY A 26 -15.44 -17.80 -32.27
C GLY A 26 -16.24 -16.50 -32.41
N ILE A 27 -16.20 -15.61 -31.41
CA ILE A 27 -16.95 -14.36 -31.41
C ILE A 27 -16.02 -13.14 -31.27
N PRO A 28 -16.41 -11.96 -31.79
CA PRO A 28 -15.66 -10.73 -31.57
C PRO A 28 -15.47 -10.43 -30.08
N LEU A 29 -14.28 -9.95 -29.71
CA LEU A 29 -13.95 -9.60 -28.33
C LEU A 29 -14.93 -8.61 -27.69
N GLU A 30 -15.45 -7.66 -28.47
CA GLU A 30 -16.46 -6.71 -27.98
C GLU A 30 -17.77 -7.43 -27.60
N GLN A 31 -18.17 -8.43 -28.38
CA GLN A 31 -19.34 -9.25 -28.10
C GLN A 31 -19.12 -10.12 -26.86
N TYR A 32 -17.95 -10.76 -26.74
CA TYR A 32 -17.60 -11.54 -25.56
C TYR A 32 -17.56 -10.68 -24.29
N TRP A 33 -16.99 -9.48 -24.37
CA TRP A 33 -17.00 -8.51 -23.27
C TRP A 33 -18.43 -8.14 -22.83
N ASN A 34 -19.33 -7.90 -23.77
CA ASN A 34 -20.73 -7.58 -23.46
C ASN A 34 -21.46 -8.75 -22.79
N MET A 35 -21.13 -9.99 -23.14
CA MET A 35 -21.66 -11.19 -22.48
C MET A 35 -21.16 -11.29 -21.04
N VAL A 36 -19.86 -11.13 -20.80
CA VAL A 36 -19.28 -11.12 -19.43
C VAL A 36 -19.91 -10.03 -18.56
N VAL A 37 -20.13 -8.84 -19.11
CA VAL A 37 -20.80 -7.75 -18.40
C VAL A 37 -22.26 -8.10 -18.08
N ALA A 38 -22.98 -8.74 -19.00
CA ALA A 38 -24.36 -9.18 -18.78
C ALA A 38 -24.46 -10.26 -17.69
N ASP A 39 -23.56 -11.25 -17.71
CA ASP A 39 -23.50 -12.31 -16.70
C ASP A 39 -23.17 -11.74 -15.30
N TRP A 40 -22.27 -10.75 -15.22
CA TRP A 40 -21.95 -10.08 -13.95
C TRP A 40 -23.11 -9.20 -13.45
N ASP A 41 -23.85 -8.57 -14.36
CA ASP A 41 -25.06 -7.82 -14.05
C ASP A 41 -26.17 -8.74 -13.51
N GLU A 42 -26.35 -9.92 -14.11
CA GLU A 42 -27.34 -10.93 -13.69
C GLU A 42 -26.98 -11.61 -12.38
N ALA A 43 -25.69 -11.87 -12.14
CA ALA A 43 -25.20 -12.47 -10.90
C ALA A 43 -25.32 -11.55 -9.66
N GLY A 44 -25.70 -10.27 -9.84
CA GLY A 44 -25.87 -9.29 -8.75
C GLY A 44 -24.56 -8.88 -8.07
N THR A 45 -23.43 -9.46 -8.47
CA THR A 45 -22.08 -9.16 -7.99
C THR A 45 -21.44 -8.12 -8.89
N MET A 46 -21.51 -6.85 -8.47
CA MET A 46 -20.67 -5.72 -8.95
C MET A 46 -20.52 -5.61 -10.48
N ARG A 47 -21.26 -4.67 -11.08
CA ARG A 47 -21.00 -4.19 -12.43
C ARG A 47 -19.53 -3.80 -12.61
N ALA A 48 -18.88 -4.25 -13.69
CA ALA A 48 -17.53 -3.82 -14.04
C ALA A 48 -17.43 -2.27 -14.04
N ARG A 49 -16.34 -1.70 -13.52
CA ARG A 49 -16.11 -0.25 -13.32
C ARG A 49 -16.82 0.39 -12.12
N TRP A 50 -17.55 -0.34 -11.30
CA TRP A 50 -18.25 0.25 -10.15
C TRP A 50 -17.50 0.06 -8.83
N LEU A 51 -17.31 1.17 -8.14
CA LEU A 51 -16.84 1.25 -6.77
C LEU A 51 -18.05 1.49 -5.86
N PRO A 52 -18.42 0.54 -4.96
CA PRO A 52 -19.58 0.73 -4.10
C PRO A 52 -19.41 1.96 -3.22
N ARG A 53 -20.50 2.70 -2.97
CA ARG A 53 -20.52 3.78 -1.97
C ARG A 53 -19.99 3.34 -0.62
N ALA A 54 -20.28 2.11 -0.19
CA ALA A 54 -19.76 1.55 1.05
C ALA A 54 -18.22 1.54 1.12
N TRP A 55 -17.52 1.47 -0.01
CA TRP A 55 -16.06 1.60 -0.03
C TRP A 55 -15.62 2.99 0.43
N ARG A 56 -16.33 4.03 -0.03
CA ARG A 56 -16.08 5.43 0.30
C ARG A 56 -16.53 5.73 1.73
N ASP A 57 -17.75 5.33 2.07
CA ASP A 57 -18.35 5.60 3.38
C ASP A 57 -17.60 4.88 4.53
N GLY A 58 -16.97 3.74 4.25
CA GLY A 58 -16.14 3.02 5.21
C GLY A 58 -14.70 3.52 5.31
N ARG A 59 -14.34 4.65 4.68
CA ARG A 59 -12.96 5.17 4.63
C ARG A 59 -12.92 6.67 4.87
N ALA A 60 -11.95 7.09 5.67
CA ALA A 60 -11.63 8.48 5.91
C ALA A 60 -10.11 8.68 5.82
N ILE A 61 -9.72 9.93 5.58
CA ILE A 61 -8.34 10.39 5.72
C ILE A 61 -8.18 10.85 7.16
N TYR A 62 -7.27 10.21 7.88
CA TYR A 62 -6.96 10.56 9.26
C TYR A 62 -5.68 11.38 9.33
N ARG A 63 -5.69 12.43 10.15
CA ARG A 63 -4.46 13.13 10.55
C ARG A 63 -4.08 12.71 11.95
N LEU A 64 -2.89 12.14 12.08
CA LEU A 64 -2.40 11.58 13.33
C LEU A 64 -1.31 12.48 13.94
N ASN A 65 -1.33 12.61 15.26
CA ASN A 65 -0.20 13.07 16.06
C ASN A 65 0.42 11.87 16.77
N TYR A 66 1.74 11.74 16.64
CA TYR A 66 2.52 10.72 17.34
C TYR A 66 3.18 11.34 18.58
N PRO A 67 3.48 10.52 19.62
CA PRO A 67 4.30 10.98 20.74
C PRO A 67 5.68 11.43 20.26
N SER A 68 6.37 12.21 21.08
CA SER A 68 7.77 12.58 20.81
C SER A 68 8.67 11.35 20.81
N GLY A 69 9.53 11.22 19.81
CA GLY A 69 10.49 10.13 19.74
C GLY A 69 11.16 10.04 18.37
N TRP A 70 11.99 9.01 18.21
CA TRP A 70 12.79 8.81 17.01
C TRP A 70 12.19 7.78 16.06
N TRP A 71 12.38 8.03 14.77
CA TRP A 71 12.01 7.12 13.69
C TRP A 71 13.28 6.62 13.00
N VAL A 72 13.38 5.33 12.75
CA VAL A 72 14.50 4.76 12.02
C VAL A 72 14.30 4.98 10.51
N ASP A 73 15.24 5.67 9.88
CA ASP A 73 15.24 5.86 8.44
C ASP A 73 15.84 4.65 7.72
N ILE A 74 14.99 3.72 7.30
CA ILE A 74 15.45 2.49 6.64
C ILE A 74 15.93 2.73 5.20
N THR A 75 15.90 3.97 4.71
CA THR A 75 16.41 4.36 3.39
C THR A 75 17.74 5.09 3.44
N SER A 76 18.22 5.40 4.64
CA SER A 76 19.55 5.99 4.85
C SER A 76 20.65 4.97 4.60
N THR A 77 21.72 5.38 3.91
CA THR A 77 22.90 4.54 3.65
C THR A 77 23.47 3.94 4.93
N ASN A 78 23.61 4.74 5.99
CA ASN A 78 24.16 4.27 7.26
C ASN A 78 23.30 3.19 7.90
N THR A 79 21.98 3.32 7.83
CA THR A 79 21.05 2.33 8.35
C THR A 79 21.07 1.06 7.52
N LEU A 80 21.12 1.16 6.20
CA LEU A 80 21.22 0.01 5.29
C LEU A 80 22.52 -0.77 5.53
N THR A 81 23.66 -0.09 5.69
CA THR A 81 24.94 -0.73 6.00
C THR A 81 24.88 -1.46 7.34
N ALA A 82 24.42 -0.78 8.41
CA ALA A 82 24.32 -1.40 9.73
C ALA A 82 23.38 -2.62 9.74
N LEU A 83 22.22 -2.52 9.07
CA LEU A 83 21.29 -3.63 8.96
C LEU A 83 21.86 -4.80 8.15
N SER A 84 22.64 -4.52 7.10
CA SER A 84 23.29 -5.57 6.30
C SER A 84 24.30 -6.36 7.12
N GLU A 85 25.05 -5.69 8.00
CA GLU A 85 26.03 -6.33 8.89
C GLU A 85 25.35 -7.15 10.00
N HIS A 86 24.24 -6.66 10.55
CA HIS A 86 23.57 -7.29 11.68
C HIS A 86 22.58 -8.41 11.31
N LEU A 87 22.10 -8.43 10.06
CA LEU A 87 21.11 -9.40 9.56
C LEU A 87 21.66 -10.24 8.39
N ASP A 88 22.99 -10.38 8.27
CA ASP A 88 23.61 -11.01 7.09
C ASP A 88 23.04 -12.41 6.81
N ASP A 89 22.94 -13.26 7.82
CA ASP A 89 22.42 -14.63 7.69
C ASP A 89 20.91 -14.64 7.33
N GLU A 90 20.10 -13.82 8.01
CA GLU A 90 18.66 -13.72 7.73
C GLU A 90 18.39 -13.17 6.33
N LEU A 91 19.18 -12.18 5.90
CA LEU A 91 19.06 -11.56 4.58
C LEU A 91 19.55 -12.50 3.48
N ALA A 92 20.64 -13.24 3.69
CA ALA A 92 21.10 -14.27 2.78
C ALA A 92 20.04 -15.37 2.59
N GLY A 93 19.37 -15.77 3.67
CA GLY A 93 18.23 -16.70 3.62
C GLY A 93 17.04 -16.19 2.80
N LEU A 94 16.90 -14.87 2.68
CA LEU A 94 15.89 -14.20 1.83
C LEU A 94 16.42 -13.88 0.41
N GLY A 95 17.61 -14.36 0.05
CA GLY A 95 18.20 -14.15 -1.26
C GLY A 95 18.83 -12.76 -1.46
N VAL A 96 19.00 -11.98 -0.40
CA VAL A 96 19.72 -10.71 -0.44
C VAL A 96 21.21 -11.00 -0.32
N ILE A 97 21.96 -10.79 -1.40
CA ILE A 97 23.41 -11.02 -1.45
C ILE A 97 24.11 -9.69 -1.68
N GLY A 98 25.19 -9.43 -0.93
CA GLY A 98 25.98 -8.21 -1.08
C GLY A 98 25.40 -6.98 -0.37
N GLY A 99 24.48 -7.19 0.58
CA GLY A 99 23.92 -6.16 1.44
C GLY A 99 22.62 -5.53 0.93
N LEU A 100 21.96 -4.82 1.84
CA LEU A 100 20.72 -4.10 1.58
C LEU A 100 20.96 -2.87 0.70
N THR A 101 19.95 -2.58 -0.12
CA THR A 101 19.90 -1.39 -0.97
C THR A 101 18.54 -0.74 -0.79
N VAL A 102 18.41 0.52 -1.24
CA VAL A 102 17.12 1.22 -1.27
C VAL A 102 16.06 0.43 -2.04
N ALA A 103 16.45 -0.31 -3.08
CA ALA A 103 15.54 -1.15 -3.86
C ALA A 103 14.93 -2.29 -3.03
N HIS A 104 15.70 -2.89 -2.11
CA HIS A 104 15.20 -3.94 -1.22
C HIS A 104 14.12 -3.40 -0.27
N VAL A 105 14.37 -2.24 0.35
CA VAL A 105 13.45 -1.66 1.35
C VAL A 105 12.25 -0.91 0.76
N THR A 106 12.29 -0.61 -0.54
CA THR A 106 11.15 0.00 -1.27
C THR A 106 10.45 -0.99 -2.21
N GLY A 107 10.96 -2.22 -2.32
CA GLY A 107 10.46 -3.26 -3.20
C GLY A 107 9.11 -3.86 -2.78
N GLU A 108 8.68 -4.89 -3.52
CA GLU A 108 7.47 -5.64 -3.20
C GLU A 108 7.70 -6.80 -2.23
N ASP A 109 8.96 -7.22 -2.04
CA ASP A 109 9.27 -8.32 -1.14
C ASP A 109 9.08 -7.88 0.32
N ARG A 110 7.94 -8.27 0.87
CA ARG A 110 7.56 -7.93 2.24
C ARG A 110 8.33 -8.75 3.27
N ALA A 111 8.89 -9.90 2.91
CA ALA A 111 9.67 -10.71 3.84
C ALA A 111 10.90 -9.92 4.31
N ILE A 112 11.61 -9.29 3.37
CA ILE A 112 12.77 -8.44 3.70
C ILE A 112 12.36 -7.30 4.64
N THR A 113 11.33 -6.52 4.27
CA THR A 113 10.92 -5.36 5.07
C THR A 113 10.35 -5.74 6.44
N ALA A 114 9.68 -6.90 6.54
CA ALA A 114 9.14 -7.40 7.79
C ALA A 114 10.25 -7.90 8.72
N THR A 115 11.24 -8.63 8.20
CA THR A 115 12.41 -9.08 8.96
C THR A 115 13.17 -7.89 9.54
N ILE A 116 13.44 -6.87 8.72
CA ILE A 116 14.10 -5.64 9.17
C ILE A 116 13.25 -4.93 10.24
N ALA A 117 11.95 -4.75 9.99
CA ALA A 117 11.07 -4.07 10.94
C ALA A 117 10.95 -4.82 12.26
N GLY A 118 10.89 -6.15 12.25
CA GLY A 118 10.87 -6.99 13.45
C GLY A 118 12.16 -6.86 14.25
N TRP A 119 13.31 -7.02 13.60
CA TRP A 119 14.60 -6.89 14.29
C TRP A 119 14.81 -5.49 14.89
N LEU A 120 14.47 -4.43 14.15
CA LEU A 120 14.53 -3.06 14.66
C LEU A 120 13.58 -2.86 15.85
N ARG A 121 12.40 -3.47 15.81
CA ARG A 121 11.40 -3.34 16.87
C ARG A 121 11.88 -3.97 18.17
N ASP A 122 12.48 -5.15 18.08
CA ASP A 122 12.71 -6.05 19.20
C ASP A 122 14.12 -5.94 19.78
N THR A 123 15.11 -5.56 18.96
CA THR A 123 16.53 -5.56 19.34
C THR A 123 17.07 -4.16 19.60
N VAL A 124 16.58 -3.13 18.90
CA VAL A 124 17.21 -1.80 18.94
C VAL A 124 16.75 -0.98 20.13
N THR A 125 17.73 -0.54 20.92
CA THR A 125 17.59 0.52 21.92
C THR A 125 18.45 1.72 21.48
N LEU A 126 17.87 2.92 21.56
CA LEU A 126 18.53 4.16 21.17
C LEU A 126 19.51 4.62 22.26
N PHE A 127 20.37 5.58 21.91
CA PHE A 127 21.38 6.10 22.83
C PHE A 127 20.81 6.70 24.12
N ASP A 128 19.59 7.25 24.07
CA ASP A 128 18.87 7.78 25.22
C ASP A 128 18.14 6.70 26.05
N GLY A 129 18.34 5.42 25.72
CA GLY A 129 17.69 4.28 26.37
C GLY A 129 16.24 4.05 25.91
N THR A 130 15.72 4.87 24.99
CA THR A 130 14.36 4.71 24.46
C THR A 130 14.33 3.73 23.30
N GLN A 131 13.13 3.29 22.93
CA GLN A 131 12.90 2.51 21.71
C GLN A 131 12.44 3.44 20.58
N PRO A 132 12.78 3.12 19.32
CA PRO A 132 12.24 3.86 18.19
C PRO A 132 10.71 3.70 18.08
N LEU A 133 10.02 4.76 17.66
CA LEU A 133 8.57 4.78 17.45
C LEU A 133 8.15 3.88 16.28
N GLY A 134 9.01 3.79 15.27
CA GLY A 134 8.70 3.13 14.01
C GLY A 134 9.84 3.27 13.01
N VAL A 135 9.53 2.90 11.78
CA VAL A 135 10.39 3.13 10.62
C VAL A 135 9.79 4.20 9.72
N ARG A 136 10.66 4.96 9.04
CA ARG A 136 10.31 5.87 7.96
C ARG A 136 11.04 5.47 6.68
N PHE A 137 10.40 5.66 5.54
CA PHE A 137 10.96 5.33 4.23
C PHE A 137 10.36 6.19 3.14
N ILE A 138 11.07 6.34 2.02
CA ILE A 138 10.56 7.03 0.84
C ILE A 138 9.56 6.15 0.09
N SER A 139 8.48 6.75 -0.41
CA SER A 139 7.54 6.10 -1.31
C SER A 139 8.16 5.91 -2.69
N LYS A 140 8.07 4.69 -3.24
CA LYS A 140 8.43 4.40 -4.64
C LYS A 140 7.49 5.07 -5.66
N HIS A 141 6.33 5.56 -5.21
CA HIS A 141 5.34 6.22 -6.07
C HIS A 141 5.56 7.74 -6.19
N GLY A 142 6.67 8.25 -5.67
CA GLY A 142 7.05 9.66 -5.73
C GLY A 142 6.41 10.51 -4.62
N HIS A 143 6.56 11.83 -4.75
CA HIS A 143 6.09 12.82 -3.79
C HIS A 143 4.88 13.59 -4.36
N PRO A 144 3.81 13.82 -3.58
CA PRO A 144 2.68 14.64 -4.01
C PRO A 144 3.07 16.13 -4.05
N ALA A 145 2.29 16.96 -4.75
CA ALA A 145 2.56 18.38 -4.97
C ALA A 145 2.58 19.28 -3.70
N GLY A 146 2.34 18.70 -2.52
CA GLY A 146 2.41 19.40 -1.23
C GLY A 146 2.85 18.49 -0.08
N GLY A 147 3.54 17.39 -0.39
CA GLY A 147 3.99 16.44 0.63
C GLY A 147 5.35 15.86 0.28
N THR A 148 5.93 15.14 1.23
CA THR A 148 7.30 14.64 1.12
C THR A 148 7.40 13.32 0.36
N GLY A 149 6.28 12.60 0.20
CA GLY A 149 6.32 11.21 -0.25
C GLY A 149 6.95 10.26 0.78
N THR A 150 7.09 10.70 2.03
CA THR A 150 7.57 9.86 3.13
C THR A 150 6.43 9.00 3.66
N CYS A 151 6.70 7.72 3.83
CA CYS A 151 5.84 6.78 4.53
C CYS A 151 6.39 6.52 5.93
N TRP A 152 5.48 6.27 6.86
CA TRP A 152 5.78 5.91 8.24
C TRP A 152 5.08 4.60 8.58
N ALA A 153 5.78 3.70 9.27
CA ALA A 153 5.19 2.52 9.89
C ALA A 153 5.48 2.57 11.39
N TYR A 154 4.41 2.72 12.17
CA TYR A 154 4.44 2.87 13.62
C TYR A 154 4.26 1.51 14.29
N TRP A 155 5.02 1.24 15.35
CA TRP A 155 4.79 0.06 16.18
C TRP A 155 3.84 0.38 17.32
N MET A 156 2.66 -0.24 17.31
CA MET A 156 1.62 -0.10 18.32
C MET A 156 1.94 -0.92 19.58
N ARG A 157 3.03 -0.57 20.25
CA ARG A 157 3.54 -1.32 21.42
C ARG A 157 2.60 -1.23 22.63
N ALA A 158 1.86 -0.13 22.78
CA ALA A 158 0.91 -0.01 23.89
C ALA A 158 -0.24 -1.00 23.68
N THR A 159 -0.78 -1.07 22.46
CA THR A 159 -1.80 -2.05 22.05
C THR A 159 -1.32 -3.46 22.26
N ASP A 160 -0.09 -3.78 21.86
CA ASP A 160 0.49 -5.11 22.05
C ASP A 160 0.64 -5.47 23.54
N ALA A 161 0.78 -4.47 24.42
CA ALA A 161 0.79 -4.63 25.87
C ALA A 161 -0.62 -4.57 26.52
N GLY A 162 -1.69 -4.45 25.71
CA GLY A 162 -3.06 -4.30 26.20
C GLY A 162 -3.40 -2.93 26.77
N LEU A 163 -2.66 -1.89 26.37
CA LEU A 163 -2.83 -0.49 26.75
C LEU A 163 -3.33 0.34 25.56
N ASP A 164 -3.87 1.52 25.84
CA ASP A 164 -4.26 2.49 24.81
C ASP A 164 -3.04 3.13 24.16
N GLU A 165 -3.08 3.29 22.83
CA GLU A 165 -2.02 3.98 22.10
C GLU A 165 -2.02 5.48 22.40
N PRO A 166 -0.82 6.09 22.58
CA PRO A 166 -0.69 7.53 22.72
C PRO A 166 -0.81 8.28 21.38
N VAL A 167 -1.14 7.59 20.28
CA VAL A 167 -1.35 8.22 18.97
C VAL A 167 -2.74 8.86 18.96
N GLU A 168 -2.77 10.16 18.69
CA GLU A 168 -4.01 10.93 18.67
C GLU A 168 -4.49 11.16 17.24
N ILE A 169 -5.78 10.91 17.01
CA ILE A 169 -6.45 11.36 15.79
C ILE A 169 -6.82 12.84 15.98
N THR A 170 -6.20 13.70 15.19
CA THR A 170 -6.40 15.17 15.25
C THR A 170 -7.42 15.68 14.24
N ASP A 171 -7.61 14.93 13.15
CA ASP A 171 -8.59 15.26 12.12
C ASP A 171 -9.04 13.96 11.44
N GLU A 172 -10.31 13.93 11.04
CA GLU A 172 -10.91 12.88 10.25
C GLU A 172 -11.69 13.52 9.11
N THR A 173 -11.18 13.34 7.90
CA THR A 173 -11.82 13.85 6.68
C THR A 173 -12.42 12.69 5.91
N ALA A 174 -13.75 12.61 5.90
CA ALA A 174 -14.46 11.64 5.07
C ALA A 174 -14.22 11.91 3.57
N ILE A 175 -14.11 10.83 2.79
CA ILE A 175 -13.96 10.95 1.33
C ILE A 175 -15.35 11.31 0.76
N GLN A 176 -15.53 12.55 0.28
CA GLN A 176 -16.81 12.99 -0.28
C GLN A 176 -16.96 12.60 -1.76
N GLU A 177 -18.19 12.55 -2.27
CA GLU A 177 -18.40 12.28 -3.72
C GLU A 177 -17.81 13.38 -4.61
N SER A 178 -17.75 14.62 -4.10
CA SER A 178 -17.14 15.77 -4.74
C SER A 178 -15.63 15.89 -4.55
N ASP A 179 -15.00 14.94 -3.85
CA ASP A 179 -13.57 14.95 -3.56
C ASP A 179 -12.75 14.96 -4.86
N VAL A 180 -11.82 15.91 -4.99
CA VAL A 180 -11.05 16.12 -6.22
C VAL A 180 -10.12 14.95 -6.53
N ASP A 181 -9.56 14.30 -5.52
CA ASP A 181 -8.66 13.17 -5.69
C ASP A 181 -9.44 11.89 -6.00
N LEU A 182 -10.65 11.74 -5.42
CA LEU A 182 -11.60 10.73 -5.87
C LEU A 182 -11.97 10.92 -7.34
N LYS A 183 -12.32 12.14 -7.78
CA LYS A 183 -12.66 12.43 -9.18
C LYS A 183 -11.49 12.14 -10.13
N LYS A 184 -10.26 12.50 -9.74
CA LYS A 184 -9.05 12.16 -10.50
C LYS A 184 -8.84 10.65 -10.58
N ALA A 185 -8.98 9.93 -9.47
CA ALA A 185 -8.87 8.47 -9.44
C ALA A 185 -9.94 7.81 -10.31
N GLN A 186 -11.19 8.29 -10.27
CA GLN A 186 -12.28 7.85 -11.15
C GLN A 186 -11.93 8.03 -12.63
N ALA A 187 -11.44 9.20 -13.01
CA ALA A 187 -11.06 9.49 -14.39
C ALA A 187 -9.86 8.67 -14.88
N PHE A 188 -8.86 8.47 -14.02
CA PHE A 188 -7.64 7.71 -14.33
C PHE A 188 -7.91 6.20 -14.39
N CYS A 189 -8.56 5.65 -13.37
CA CYS A 189 -8.87 4.22 -13.25
C CYS A 189 -10.12 3.79 -14.06
N LYS A 190 -10.85 4.74 -14.65
CA LYS A 190 -12.12 4.51 -15.38
C LYS A 190 -13.19 3.84 -14.52
N ILE A 191 -13.32 4.28 -13.27
CA ILE A 191 -14.29 3.77 -12.28
C ILE A 191 -15.38 4.80 -11.96
N GLN A 192 -16.55 4.33 -11.57
CA GLN A 192 -17.74 5.11 -11.16
C GLN A 192 -18.15 4.73 -9.73
N THR A 193 -18.75 5.66 -8.98
CA THR A 193 -19.30 5.39 -7.63
C THR A 193 -20.82 5.41 -7.63
N ARG A 194 -21.47 4.51 -6.88
CA ARG A 194 -22.92 4.55 -6.59
C ARG A 194 -23.20 4.38 -5.11
#